data_AF-A0A2E3N360-F1
#
_entry.id   AF-A0A2E3N360-F1
#
_cell.length_a   1.000
_cell.length_b   1.000
_cell.length_c   1.000
_cell.angle_alpha   90.00
_cell.angle_beta   90.00
_cell.angle_gamma   90.00
#
_symmetry.space_group_name_H-M   'P 1'
#
loop_
_entity.id
_entity.type
_entity.pdbx_description
1 polymer ?
#
loop_
_entity_poly.entity_id
_entity_poly.type
_entity_poly.pdbx_seq_one_letter_code
_entity_poly.pdbx_strand_id
1 'polypeptide(L)'
;MDYSKNVPVILSSDKSKIISYPSPKDVFYKENFAYPTKLTDGFLMDNIGISCNSAYLNLTLEEYSKYDEIPSLENLYKMIIDKDPISDYYICNELRNIINENNNVNQIIKNSGLKKCKCLKKQL
;
A
#
# COMPACT_ATOMS: atom_id res chain seq x y z
N MET A 1 2.92 -4.34 13.63
CA MET A 1 3.78 -3.16 13.45
C MET A 1 3.07 -2.22 12.47
N ASP A 2 3.27 -0.91 12.56
CA ASP A 2 2.64 0.08 11.66
C ASP A 2 3.63 0.45 10.54
N TYR A 3 3.25 0.20 9.29
CA TYR A 3 4.05 0.47 8.09
C TYR A 3 3.48 1.62 7.25
N SER A 4 2.51 2.39 7.76
CA SER A 4 1.79 3.42 7.00
C SER A 4 2.68 4.53 6.42
N LYS A 5 3.91 4.67 6.91
CA LYS A 5 4.90 5.63 6.41
C LYS A 5 6.01 4.99 5.59
N ASN A 6 6.06 3.67 5.49
CA ASN A 6 7.14 2.97 4.82
C ASN A 6 6.83 2.76 3.34
N VAL A 7 7.88 2.67 2.53
CA VAL A 7 7.76 2.44 1.09
C VAL A 7 7.34 1.00 0.82
N PRO A 8 6.22 0.77 0.11
CA PRO A 8 5.85 -0.56 -0.32
C PRO A 8 6.66 -0.98 -1.56
N VAL A 9 6.97 -2.27 -1.64
CA VAL A 9 7.45 -2.95 -2.86
C VAL A 9 6.62 -4.20 -3.08
N ILE A 10 6.51 -4.68 -4.32
CA ILE A 10 5.81 -5.92 -4.64
C ILE A 10 6.83 -7.02 -4.89
N LEU A 11 6.67 -8.13 -4.19
CA LEU A 11 7.48 -9.31 -4.38
C LEU A 11 6.85 -10.28 -5.39
N SER A 12 7.72 -11.10 -5.98
CA SER A 12 7.34 -12.34 -6.68
C SER A 12 6.55 -13.27 -5.77
N SER A 13 5.82 -14.23 -6.35
CA SER A 13 4.99 -15.18 -5.61
C SER A 13 5.76 -16.02 -4.60
N ASP A 14 7.01 -16.37 -4.90
CA ASP A 14 7.93 -17.08 -4.00
C ASP A 14 8.68 -16.14 -3.03
N LYS A 15 8.42 -14.83 -3.12
CA LYS A 15 9.03 -13.74 -2.35
C LYS A 15 10.55 -13.63 -2.52
N SER A 16 11.12 -14.24 -3.56
CA SER A 16 12.58 -14.28 -3.78
C SER A 16 13.17 -12.97 -4.32
N LYS A 17 12.34 -12.17 -5.02
CA LYS A 17 12.76 -10.91 -5.66
C LYS A 17 11.65 -9.87 -5.67
N ILE A 18 12.05 -8.59 -5.67
CA ILE A 18 11.17 -7.46 -5.99
C ILE A 18 10.86 -7.49 -7.49
N ILE A 19 9.57 -7.36 -7.83
CA ILE A 19 9.09 -7.30 -9.22
C ILE A 19 8.48 -5.93 -9.57
N SER A 20 8.18 -5.11 -8.57
CA SER A 20 7.70 -3.74 -8.75
C SER A 20 7.99 -2.90 -7.50
N TYR A 21 8.29 -1.63 -7.71
CA TYR A 21 8.56 -0.63 -6.67
C TYR A 21 8.18 0.76 -7.20
N PRO A 22 7.75 1.69 -6.33
CA PRO A 22 7.38 3.04 -6.74
C PRO A 22 8.62 3.85 -7.11
N SER A 23 8.45 4.84 -7.99
CA SER A 23 9.43 5.93 -8.14
C SER A 23 9.31 6.94 -6.97
N PRO A 24 10.34 7.74 -6.68
CA PRO A 24 10.27 8.83 -5.71
C PRO A 24 9.09 9.80 -5.93
N LYS A 25 8.66 9.99 -7.19
CA LYS A 25 7.52 10.85 -7.55
C LYS A 25 6.16 10.20 -7.29
N ASP A 26 6.11 8.87 -7.21
CA ASP A 26 4.87 8.16 -6.86
C ASP A 26 4.57 8.27 -5.36
N VAL A 27 5.62 8.38 -4.51
CA VAL A 27 5.46 8.51 -3.06
C VAL A 27 5.27 9.96 -2.60
N PHE A 28 5.68 10.94 -3.41
CA PHE A 28 5.54 12.37 -3.12
C PHE A 28 5.20 13.16 -4.39
N TYR A 29 4.01 13.76 -4.40
CA TYR A 29 3.50 14.52 -5.54
C TYR A 29 2.72 15.75 -5.08
N LYS A 30 2.95 16.90 -5.74
CA LYS A 30 2.31 18.19 -5.42
C LYS A 30 2.35 18.51 -3.93
N GLU A 31 3.55 18.47 -3.34
CA GLU A 31 3.80 18.79 -1.92
C GLU A 31 3.09 17.87 -0.91
N ASN A 32 2.60 16.71 -1.34
CA ASN A 32 1.92 15.75 -0.49
C ASN A 32 2.53 14.35 -0.61
N PHE A 33 2.74 13.70 0.53
CA PHE A 33 3.12 12.30 0.58
C PHE A 33 1.90 11.41 0.36
N ALA A 34 2.08 10.34 -0.40
CA ALA A 34 1.04 9.35 -0.70
C ALA A 34 0.81 8.37 0.48
N TYR A 35 0.71 8.89 1.71
CA TYR A 35 0.32 8.07 2.86
C TYR A 35 -1.03 7.40 2.62
N PRO A 36 -1.26 6.20 3.15
CA PRO A 36 -2.56 5.57 3.03
C PRO A 36 -3.63 6.39 3.76
N THR A 37 -4.82 6.45 3.17
CA THR A 37 -5.96 7.10 3.81
C THR A 37 -6.51 6.18 4.89
N LYS A 38 -6.54 6.66 6.14
CA LYS A 38 -7.10 5.90 7.25
C LYS A 38 -8.59 5.67 7.05
N LEU A 39 -9.00 4.40 7.14
CA LEU A 39 -10.39 3.99 7.10
C LEU A 39 -10.87 3.54 8.48
N THR A 40 -12.15 3.24 8.61
CA THR A 40 -12.73 2.66 9.82
C THR A 40 -12.21 1.24 10.08
N ASP A 41 -12.32 0.79 11.32
CA ASP A 41 -11.95 -0.57 11.75
C ASP A 41 -10.48 -0.95 11.49
N GLY A 42 -9.60 0.05 11.44
CA GLY A 42 -8.15 -0.14 11.27
C GLY A 42 -7.71 -0.39 9.82
N PHE A 43 -8.64 -0.37 8.85
CA PHE A 43 -8.28 -0.49 7.44
C PHE A 43 -7.56 0.76 6.93
N LEU A 44 -6.73 0.56 5.92
CA LEU A 44 -5.98 1.60 5.22
C LEU A 44 -6.31 1.52 3.73
N MET A 45 -6.69 2.65 3.14
CA MET A 45 -6.83 2.76 1.69
C MET A 45 -5.46 3.08 1.10
N ASP A 46 -5.00 2.21 0.20
CA ASP A 46 -3.77 2.39 -0.53
C ASP A 46 -3.86 3.57 -1.51
N ASN A 47 -2.78 4.37 -1.56
CA ASN A 47 -2.63 5.53 -2.43
C ASN A 47 -1.39 5.44 -3.35
N ILE A 48 -0.58 4.37 -3.26
CA ILE A 48 0.68 4.19 -4.00
C ILE A 48 0.59 3.01 -4.98
N GLY A 49 -0.08 1.93 -4.57
CA GLY A 49 -0.14 0.67 -5.32
C GLY A 49 0.45 -0.49 -4.52
N ILE A 50 -0.38 -1.20 -3.77
CA ILE A 50 -0.01 -2.42 -3.03
C ILE A 50 -0.78 -3.65 -3.53
N SER A 51 -0.28 -4.83 -3.16
CA SER A 51 -0.90 -6.14 -3.44
C SER A 51 -0.77 -7.08 -2.25
N CYS A 52 -1.33 -8.29 -2.36
CA CYS A 52 -1.16 -9.35 -1.35
C CYS A 52 0.31 -9.79 -1.16
N ASN A 53 1.18 -9.54 -2.16
CA ASN A 53 2.62 -9.84 -2.11
C ASN A 53 3.46 -8.61 -1.78
N SER A 54 2.84 -7.54 -1.29
CA SER A 54 3.60 -6.35 -0.87
C SER A 54 4.47 -6.65 0.33
N ALA A 55 5.64 -6.02 0.34
CA ALA A 55 6.59 -5.95 1.43
C ALA A 55 6.89 -4.47 1.71
N TYR A 56 7.45 -4.15 2.88
CA TYR A 56 7.85 -2.78 3.19
C TYR A 56 9.36 -2.68 3.33
N LEU A 57 9.92 -1.58 2.81
CA LEU A 57 11.30 -1.19 3.07
C LEU A 57 11.41 -0.57 4.47
N ASN A 58 12.60 -0.59 5.03
CA ASN A 58 12.94 0.17 6.24
C ASN A 58 13.08 1.69 6.00
N LEU A 59 12.79 2.16 4.78
CA LEU A 59 12.76 3.57 4.40
C LEU A 59 11.34 4.14 4.52
N THR A 60 11.24 5.37 5.02
CA THR A 60 9.98 6.12 4.97
C THR A 60 9.75 6.76 3.60
N LEU A 61 8.50 7.17 3.31
CA LEU A 61 8.19 7.91 2.08
C LEU A 61 9.02 9.19 1.97
N GLU A 62 9.27 9.88 3.09
CA GLU A 62 10.06 11.11 3.15
C GLU A 62 11.56 10.91 2.92
N GLU A 63 12.10 9.76 3.34
CA GLU A 63 13.49 9.39 3.06
C GLU A 63 13.64 9.00 1.59
N TYR A 64 12.72 8.17 1.10
CA TYR A 64 12.73 7.67 -0.27
C TYR A 64 12.48 8.75 -1.32
N SER A 65 11.64 9.75 -1.01
CA SER A 65 11.33 10.85 -1.94
C SER A 65 12.55 11.72 -2.26
N LYS A 66 13.62 11.65 -1.46
CA LYS A 66 14.85 12.43 -1.62
C LYS A 66 15.89 11.74 -2.51
N TYR A 67 15.62 10.52 -2.96
CA TYR A 67 16.54 9.80 -3.85
C TYR A 67 16.47 10.38 -5.27
N ASP A 68 17.60 10.87 -5.77
CA ASP A 68 17.76 11.22 -7.18
C ASP A 68 17.86 9.97 -8.06
N GLU A 69 18.54 8.94 -7.55
CA GLU A 69 18.67 7.62 -8.17
C GLU A 69 18.29 6.52 -7.16
N ILE A 70 17.36 5.65 -7.55
CA ILE A 70 16.88 4.57 -6.69
C ILE A 70 17.98 3.49 -6.55
N PRO A 71 18.21 2.92 -5.35
CA PRO A 71 19.14 1.81 -5.19
C PRO A 71 18.83 0.63 -6.12
N SER A 72 19.85 -0.18 -6.40
CA SER A 72 19.65 -1.42 -7.16
C SER A 72 18.61 -2.33 -6.49
N LEU A 73 17.94 -3.17 -7.29
CA LEU A 73 16.96 -4.15 -6.79
C LEU A 73 17.52 -5.04 -5.67
N GLU A 74 18.80 -5.42 -5.76
CA GLU A 74 19.46 -6.21 -4.71
C GLU A 74 19.56 -5.43 -3.39
N ASN A 75 19.94 -4.15 -3.46
CA ASN A 75 20.03 -3.29 -2.28
C ASN A 75 18.65 -2.96 -1.71
N LEU A 76 17.66 -2.67 -2.56
CA LEU A 76 16.26 -2.53 -2.12
C LEU A 76 15.76 -3.79 -1.42
N TYR A 77 16.08 -4.98 -1.95
CA TYR A 77 15.66 -6.23 -1.33
C TYR A 77 16.26 -6.43 0.07
N LYS A 78 17.53 -6.02 0.27
CA LYS A 78 18.20 -6.03 1.59
C LYS A 78 17.59 -5.02 2.57
N MET A 79 16.95 -3.97 2.06
CA MET A 79 16.26 -2.95 2.87
C MET A 79 14.85 -3.37 3.31
N ILE A 80 14.34 -4.53 2.88
CA ILE A 80 13.01 -4.99 3.30
C ILE A 80 12.98 -5.25 4.81
N ILE A 81 12.10 -4.55 5.53
CA ILE A 81 11.86 -4.75 6.97
C ILE A 81 10.89 -5.91 7.23
N ASP A 82 9.91 -6.10 6.34
CA ASP A 82 8.90 -7.17 6.45
C ASP A 82 8.46 -7.64 5.07
N LYS A 83 8.59 -8.95 4.81
CA LYS A 83 8.24 -9.62 3.55
C LYS A 83 6.79 -10.10 3.49
N ASP A 84 6.02 -10.03 4.59
CA ASP A 84 4.61 -10.40 4.61
C ASP A 84 3.72 -9.55 5.55
N PRO A 85 3.72 -8.22 5.40
CA PRO A 85 3.07 -7.31 6.34
C PRO A 85 1.55 -7.22 6.16
N ILE A 86 1.00 -7.68 5.03
CA ILE A 86 -0.42 -7.55 4.70
C ILE A 86 -1.20 -8.71 5.34
N SER A 87 -2.00 -8.46 6.37
CA SER A 87 -2.89 -9.47 6.98
C SER A 87 -4.13 -9.70 6.11
N ASP A 88 -4.75 -8.61 5.70
CA ASP A 88 -6.03 -8.60 4.98
C ASP A 88 -5.94 -7.67 3.78
N TYR A 89 -6.40 -8.14 2.62
CA TYR A 89 -6.36 -7.38 1.37
C TYR A 89 -7.66 -7.53 0.60
N TYR A 90 -8.26 -6.39 0.26
CA TYR A 90 -9.54 -6.31 -0.43
C TYR A 90 -9.44 -5.37 -1.62
N ILE A 91 -10.03 -5.76 -2.75
CA ILE A 91 -10.20 -4.89 -3.92
C ILE A 91 -11.67 -4.51 -4.02
N CYS A 92 -11.96 -3.21 -3.89
CA CYS A 92 -13.31 -2.66 -3.86
C CYS A 92 -13.68 -1.95 -5.19
N ASN A 93 -13.47 -2.61 -6.34
CA ASN A 93 -13.68 -1.99 -7.66
C ASN A 93 -15.09 -1.40 -7.84
N GLU A 94 -16.11 -2.08 -7.33
CA GLU A 94 -17.51 -1.61 -7.39
C GLU A 94 -17.76 -0.32 -6.61
N LEU A 95 -16.90 -0.01 -5.63
CA LEU A 95 -17.00 1.20 -4.82
C LEU A 95 -16.23 2.37 -5.44
N ARG A 96 -15.44 2.16 -6.51
CA ARG A 96 -14.58 3.18 -7.09
C ARG A 96 -15.34 4.44 -7.51
N ASN A 97 -16.46 4.28 -8.20
CA ASN A 97 -17.29 5.42 -8.64
C ASN A 97 -17.93 6.13 -7.44
N ILE A 98 -18.39 5.38 -6.45
CA ILE A 98 -19.04 5.92 -5.25
C ILE A 98 -18.04 6.68 -4.38
N ILE A 99 -16.80 6.19 -4.25
CA ILE A 99 -15.70 6.84 -3.53
C ILE A 99 -15.28 8.15 -4.23
N ASN A 100 -15.25 8.17 -5.55
CA ASN A 100 -14.91 9.38 -6.31
C ASN A 100 -15.98 10.47 -6.19
N GLU A 101 -17.25 10.08 -6.02
CA GLU A 101 -18.38 11.01 -5.88
C GLU A 101 -18.66 11.40 -4.42
N ASN A 102 -18.30 10.54 -3.46
CA ASN A 102 -18.56 10.75 -2.04
C ASN A 102 -17.25 10.78 -1.24
N ASN A 103 -16.98 11.92 -0.61
CA ASN A 103 -15.81 12.14 0.25
C ASN A 103 -15.79 11.28 1.55
N ASN A 104 -16.72 10.34 1.74
CA ASN A 104 -16.87 9.59 2.99
C ASN A 104 -16.86 8.07 2.78
N VAL A 105 -15.74 7.55 2.29
CA VAL A 105 -15.43 6.11 2.14
C VAL A 105 -15.75 5.33 3.43
N ASN A 106 -15.55 5.96 4.59
CA ASN A 106 -15.82 5.38 5.90
C ASN A 106 -17.30 5.07 6.14
N GLN A 107 -18.22 5.89 5.64
CA GLN A 107 -19.64 5.58 5.72
C GLN A 107 -20.03 4.41 4.82
N ILE A 108 -19.41 4.29 3.64
CA ILE A 108 -19.67 3.18 2.71
C ILE A 108 -19.24 1.84 3.33
N ILE A 109 -18.04 1.81 3.93
CA ILE A 109 -17.52 0.63 4.63
C ILE A 109 -18.39 0.29 5.83
N LYS A 110 -18.79 1.28 6.65
CA LYS A 110 -19.66 1.06 7.81
C LYS A 110 -21.04 0.50 7.42
N ASN A 111 -21.66 1.02 6.37
CA ASN A 111 -23.04 0.67 5.99
C ASN A 111 -23.12 -0.62 5.18
N SER A 112 -22.14 -0.88 4.31
CA SER A 112 -22.16 -2.02 3.37
C SER A 112 -21.28 -3.19 3.84
N GLY A 113 -20.35 -2.92 4.76
CA GLY A 113 -19.19 -3.75 5.04
C GLY A 113 -18.24 -3.85 3.84
N LEU A 114 -17.16 -4.62 4.02
CA LEU A 114 -16.29 -5.05 2.91
C LEU A 114 -16.93 -6.16 2.05
N LYS A 115 -18.24 -6.45 2.21
CA LYS A 115 -18.95 -7.52 1.50
C LYS A 115 -18.96 -7.34 -0.02
N LYS A 116 -18.91 -6.08 -0.49
CA LYS A 116 -18.82 -5.74 -1.92
C LYS A 116 -17.39 -5.69 -2.46
N CYS A 117 -16.40 -5.92 -1.59
CA CYS A 117 -15.01 -5.97 -1.97
C CYS A 117 -14.56 -7.42 -2.15
N LYS A 118 -13.76 -7.67 -3.17
CA LYS A 118 -13.15 -8.98 -3.38
C LYS A 118 -12.02 -9.16 -2.36
N CYS A 119 -12.22 -10.05 -1.39
CA CYS A 119 -11.15 -10.48 -0.49
C CYS A 119 -10.13 -11.30 -1.26
N LEU A 120 -8.87 -10.90 -1.20
CA LEU A 120 -7.76 -11.57 -1.86
C LEU A 120 -6.75 -12.15 -0.86
N LYS A 121 -6.77 -11.68 0.39
CA LYS A 121 -6.02 -12.26 1.50
C LYS A 121 -6.78 -11.99 2.79
N LYS A 122 -6.80 -12.96 3.68
CA LYS A 122 -7.37 -12.85 5.03
C LYS A 122 -6.55 -13.71 5.98
N GLN A 123 -6.12 -13.16 7.10
CA GLN A 123 -5.53 -13.97 8.17
C GLN A 123 -6.68 -14.67 8.92
N LEU A 124 -6.63 -16.00 8.98
CA LEU A 124 -7.63 -16.83 9.66
C LEU A 124 -7.44 -16.81 11.18
#